data_AF-A0A6B3IBB8-F1
#
_entry.id   AF-A0A6B3IBB8-F1
#
_cell.length_a   1.000
_cell.length_b   1.000
_cell.length_c   1.000
_cell.angle_alpha   90.00
_cell.angle_beta   90.00
_cell.angle_gamma   90.00
#
_symmetry.space_group_name_H-M   'P 1'
#
loop_
_entity.id
_entity.type
_entity.pdbx_description
1 polymer ?
#
loop_
_entity_poly.entity_id
_entity_poly.type
_entity_poly.pdbx_seq_one_letter_code
_entity_poly.pdbx_strand_id
1 'polypeptide(L)'
;AHEMTHGLTSVTAKLVYSGESGGLNEATSDIFAAAVEFNANNSQDQGDYLVGEKIDIRGNGTPLRYMDKPSKDGSSKDAWYSGIGGIDVHYSSGPA
;
A
#
# COMPACT_ATOMS: atom_id res chain seq x y z
N ALA A 1 5.43 4.29 8.22
CA ALA A 1 6.50 3.39 7.73
C ALA A 1 6.56 3.38 6.19
N HIS A 2 5.42 3.36 5.50
CA HIS A 2 5.29 3.50 4.04
C HIS A 2 6.33 4.43 3.37
N GLU A 3 6.34 5.72 3.72
CA GLU A 3 7.26 6.70 3.11
C GLU A 3 8.75 6.40 3.32
N MET A 4 9.11 5.83 4.47
CA MET A 4 10.50 5.43 4.74
C MET A 4 10.90 4.22 3.88
N THR A 5 9.95 3.33 3.57
CA THR A 5 10.18 2.19 2.69
C THR A 5 10.43 2.63 1.25
N HIS A 6 9.82 3.71 0.75
CA HIS A 6 10.22 4.28 -0.54
C HIS A 6 11.71 4.65 -0.56
N GLY A 7 12.22 5.22 0.54
CA GLY A 7 13.64 5.49 0.73
C GLY A 7 14.49 4.22 0.63
N LEU A 8 14.09 3.13 1.31
CA LEU A 8 14.75 1.83 1.22
C LEU A 8 14.72 1.24 -0.21
N THR A 9 13.56 1.27 -0.85
CA THR A 9 13.37 0.80 -2.24
C THR A 9 14.26 1.58 -3.20
N SER A 10 14.44 2.89 -2.99
CA SER A 10 15.27 3.75 -3.84
C SER A 10 16.77 3.40 -3.84
N VAL A 11 17.25 2.75 -2.77
CA VAL A 11 18.66 2.34 -2.64
C VAL A 11 18.88 0.82 -2.81
N THR A 12 17.80 0.05 -2.96
CA THR A 12 17.84 -1.41 -3.12
C THR A 12 17.35 -1.84 -4.51
N ALA A 13 16.09 -2.25 -4.64
CA ALA A 13 15.49 -2.74 -5.88
C ALA A 13 15.32 -1.65 -6.94
N LYS A 14 15.31 -0.37 -6.55
CA LYS A 14 15.20 0.79 -7.44
C LYS A 14 13.97 0.73 -8.35
N LEU A 15 12.84 0.30 -7.78
CA LEU A 15 11.57 0.25 -8.50
C LEU A 15 11.17 1.67 -8.92
N VAL A 16 11.16 1.92 -10.23
CA VAL A 16 10.79 3.23 -10.78
C VAL A 16 9.33 3.50 -10.48
N TYR A 17 9.01 4.72 -10.06
CA TYR A 17 7.67 5.15 -9.64
C TYR A 17 6.75 5.41 -10.84
N SER A 18 6.59 4.41 -11.70
CA SER A 18 5.78 4.43 -12.91
C SER A 18 5.52 3.00 -13.39
N GLY A 19 4.41 2.77 -14.08
CA GLY A 19 4.07 1.46 -14.61
C GLY A 19 3.89 0.41 -13.52
N GLU A 20 4.13 -0.85 -13.87
CA GLU A 20 4.03 -1.97 -12.93
C GLU A 20 5.11 -1.90 -11.82
N SER A 21 6.29 -1.36 -12.12
CA SER A 21 7.31 -1.15 -11.07
C SER A 21 6.85 -0.13 -10.02
N GLY A 22 6.05 0.87 -10.42
CA GLY A 22 5.47 1.84 -9.50
C GLY A 22 4.44 1.19 -8.59
N GLY A 23 3.57 0.32 -9.13
CA GLY A 23 2.64 -0.48 -8.34
C GLY A 23 3.36 -1.38 -7.32
N LEU A 24 4.44 -2.05 -7.73
CA LEU A 24 5.28 -2.84 -6.81
C LEU A 24 5.98 -1.97 -5.75
N ASN A 25 6.37 -0.74 -6.10
CA ASN A 25 6.98 0.20 -5.16
C ASN A 25 5.99 0.59 -4.05
N GLU A 26 4.78 1.00 -4.43
CA GLU A 26 3.67 1.29 -3.52
C GLU A 26 3.31 0.10 -2.64
N ALA A 27 3.12 -1.08 -3.25
CA ALA A 27 2.76 -2.29 -2.51
C ALA A 27 3.83 -2.70 -1.50
N THR A 28 5.11 -2.60 -1.88
CA THR A 28 6.23 -2.90 -0.95
C THR A 28 6.19 -1.95 0.25
N SER A 29 5.88 -0.67 0.02
CA SER A 29 5.72 0.31 1.09
C SER A 29 4.54 0.00 2.01
N ASP A 30 3.40 -0.43 1.47
CA ASP A 30 2.23 -0.88 2.26
C ASP A 30 2.54 -2.15 3.08
N ILE A 31 3.18 -3.15 2.47
CA ILE A 31 3.58 -4.40 3.14
C ILE A 31 4.53 -4.13 4.31
N PHE A 32 5.52 -3.26 4.12
CA PHE A 32 6.44 -2.89 5.20
C PHE A 32 5.75 -2.05 6.28
N ALA A 33 4.74 -1.24 5.92
CA ALA A 33 3.97 -0.50 6.91
C ALA A 33 3.21 -1.46 7.85
N ALA A 34 2.45 -2.39 7.28
CA ALA A 34 1.78 -3.44 8.04
C ALA A 34 2.78 -4.25 8.88
N ALA A 35 3.90 -4.67 8.29
CA ALA A 35 4.94 -5.41 9.02
C ALA A 35 5.49 -4.64 10.24
N VAL A 36 5.64 -3.31 10.13
CA VAL A 36 6.06 -2.46 11.25
C VAL A 36 4.97 -2.38 12.32
N GLU A 37 3.69 -2.31 11.97
CA GLU A 37 2.61 -2.31 12.96
C GLU A 37 2.55 -3.65 13.72
N PHE A 38 2.61 -4.78 13.01
CA PHE A 38 2.71 -6.11 13.62
C PHE A 38 3.95 -6.23 14.53
N ASN A 39 5.10 -5.69 14.10
CA ASN A 39 6.32 -5.72 14.89
C ASN A 39 6.24 -4.84 16.14
N ALA A 40 5.70 -3.62 16.00
CA ALA A 40 5.56 -2.66 17.09
C ALA A 40 4.59 -3.17 18.16
N ASN A 41 3.61 -3.98 17.78
CA ASN A 41 2.61 -4.57 18.68
C ASN A 41 1.98 -3.52 19.60
N ASN A 42 1.63 -2.37 19.02
CA ASN A 42 1.08 -1.23 19.74
C ASN A 42 -0.40 -1.49 20.04
N SER A 43 -0.82 -1.37 21.30
CA SER A 43 -2.23 -1.58 21.66
C SER A 43 -3.18 -0.48 21.13
N GLN A 44 -2.66 0.70 20.80
CA GLN A 44 -3.43 1.79 20.19
C GLN A 44 -3.59 1.63 18.68
N ASP A 45 -2.73 0.82 18.08
CA ASP A 45 -2.63 0.61 16.64
C ASP A 45 -2.15 -0.81 16.40
N GLN A 46 -3.11 -1.75 16.48
CA GLN A 46 -2.80 -3.17 16.35
C GLN A 46 -2.46 -3.44 14.90
N GLY A 47 -1.39 -4.23 14.67
CA GLY A 47 -1.03 -4.63 13.31
C GLY A 47 -2.20 -5.24 12.57
N ASP A 48 -2.50 -4.66 11.41
CA ASP A 48 -3.55 -5.12 10.52
C ASP A 48 -3.12 -4.97 9.05
N TYR A 49 -4.09 -5.00 8.15
CA TYR A 49 -3.91 -4.97 6.69
C TYR A 49 -4.68 -3.81 6.07
N LEU A 50 -4.98 -2.81 6.88
CA LEU A 50 -5.60 -1.55 6.51
C LEU A 50 -4.47 -0.52 6.39
N VAL A 51 -4.60 0.39 5.43
CA VAL A 51 -3.56 1.41 5.21
C VAL A 51 -4.16 2.77 5.47
N GLY A 52 -3.63 3.49 6.44
CA GLY A 52 -4.04 4.86 6.75
C GLY A 52 -5.40 4.96 7.48
N GLU A 53 -5.80 3.91 8.17
CA GLU A 53 -6.93 3.86 9.11
C GLU A 53 -6.77 4.85 10.27
N LYS A 54 -5.56 5.05 10.81
CA LYS A 54 -5.35 6.00 11.94
C LYS A 54 -5.37 7.48 11.55
N ILE A 55 -5.03 7.82 10.31
CA ILE A 55 -5.05 9.23 9.87
C ILE A 55 -6.48 9.72 9.60
N ASP A 56 -7.42 8.80 9.31
CA ASP A 56 -8.83 9.08 9.01
C ASP A 56 -9.03 10.29 8.08
N ILE A 57 -8.28 10.34 6.98
CA ILE A 57 -8.30 11.50 6.07
C ILE A 57 -9.68 11.73 5.42
N ARG A 58 -10.51 10.68 5.39
CA ARG A 58 -11.89 10.71 4.87
C ARG A 58 -12.91 11.14 5.95
N GLY A 59 -12.50 11.20 7.22
CA GLY A 59 -13.34 11.58 8.36
C GLY A 59 -14.51 10.63 8.61
N ASN A 60 -14.39 9.38 8.18
CA ASN A 60 -15.47 8.39 8.21
C ASN A 60 -15.04 7.05 8.82
N GLY A 61 -13.84 6.98 9.39
CA GLY A 61 -13.29 5.79 10.03
C GLY A 61 -12.91 4.66 9.06
N THR A 62 -12.93 4.91 7.75
CA THR A 62 -12.46 3.93 6.76
C THR A 62 -10.99 4.16 6.42
N PRO A 63 -10.21 3.10 6.21
CA PRO A 63 -8.83 3.25 5.74
C PRO A 63 -8.77 3.84 4.34
N LEU A 64 -7.56 4.27 3.98
CA LEU A 64 -7.25 4.75 2.65
C LEU A 64 -7.26 3.62 1.63
N ARG A 65 -6.60 2.49 1.97
CA ARG A 65 -6.52 1.27 1.16
C ARG A 65 -6.74 0.02 2.02
N TYR A 66 -7.04 -1.08 1.35
CA TYR A 66 -7.32 -2.39 1.94
C TYR A 66 -6.39 -3.42 1.30
N MET A 67 -5.51 -4.07 2.05
CA MET A 67 -4.64 -5.11 1.46
C MET A 67 -5.37 -6.47 1.35
N ASP A 68 -6.44 -6.70 2.13
CA ASP A 68 -7.24 -7.93 2.07
C ASP A 68 -8.09 -8.03 0.80
N LYS A 69 -8.59 -6.89 0.33
CA LYS A 69 -9.34 -6.75 -0.91
C LYS A 69 -9.23 -5.30 -1.41
N PRO A 70 -8.20 -4.97 -2.21
CA PRO A 70 -7.90 -3.63 -2.69
C PRO A 70 -9.12 -2.88 -3.25
N SER A 71 -9.96 -3.56 -4.03
CA SER A 71 -11.15 -2.97 -4.65
C SER A 71 -12.18 -2.39 -3.67
N LYS A 72 -12.08 -2.64 -2.35
CA LYS A 72 -12.92 -2.02 -1.33
C LYS A 72 -12.74 -0.50 -1.24
N ASP A 73 -11.63 0.05 -1.75
CA ASP A 73 -11.45 1.50 -1.86
C ASP A 73 -12.14 2.14 -3.09
N GLY A 74 -12.70 1.31 -3.99
CA GLY A 74 -13.41 1.73 -5.20
C GLY A 74 -12.55 1.93 -6.45
N SER A 75 -11.21 1.90 -6.33
CA SER A 75 -10.28 2.24 -7.41
C SER A 75 -9.22 1.16 -7.65
N SER A 76 -8.68 0.58 -6.58
CA SER A 76 -7.61 -0.41 -6.64
C SER A 76 -8.05 -1.74 -7.25
N LYS A 77 -7.08 -2.54 -7.69
CA LYS A 77 -7.32 -3.75 -8.46
C LYS A 77 -6.91 -4.98 -7.64
N ASP A 78 -7.79 -5.97 -7.58
CA ASP A 78 -7.55 -7.20 -6.79
C ASP A 78 -6.63 -8.20 -7.50
N ALA A 79 -6.48 -8.09 -8.83
CA ALA A 79 -5.71 -9.03 -9.64
C ALA A 79 -4.98 -8.32 -10.78
N TRP A 80 -3.86 -8.91 -11.20
CA TRP A 80 -3.11 -8.45 -12.36
C TRP A 80 -3.92 -8.59 -13.65
N TYR A 81 -3.74 -7.63 -14.55
CA TYR A 81 -4.19 -7.68 -15.94
C TYR A 81 -3.20 -6.90 -16.80
N SER A 82 -3.14 -7.19 -18.11
CA SER A 82 -2.10 -6.65 -19.00
C SER A 82 -2.09 -5.11 -19.16
N GLY A 83 -3.11 -4.41 -18.67
CA GLY A 83 -3.20 -2.95 -18.69
C GLY A 83 -2.96 -2.30 -17.33
N ILE A 84 -2.59 -3.06 -16.30
CA ILE A 84 -2.49 -2.54 -14.93
C ILE A 84 -1.38 -1.50 -14.76
N GLY A 85 -0.28 -1.62 -15.51
CA GLY A 85 0.75 -0.58 -15.53
C GLY A 85 0.30 0.77 -16.09
N GLY A 86 -0.92 0.88 -16.64
CA GLY A 86 -1.49 2.13 -17.16
C GLY A 86 -2.31 2.94 -16.16
N ILE A 87 -2.60 2.42 -14.96
CA ILE A 87 -3.35 3.15 -13.93
C ILE A 87 -2.39 3.75 -12.89
N ASP A 88 -2.92 4.62 -12.03
CA ASP A 88 -2.15 5.21 -10.94
C ASP A 88 -1.53 4.12 -10.04
N VAL A 89 -0.29 4.35 -9.61
CA VAL A 89 0.51 3.36 -8.88
C VAL A 89 -0.16 2.93 -7.56
N HIS A 90 -0.85 3.85 -6.89
CA HIS A 90 -1.57 3.58 -5.64
C HIS A 90 -2.76 2.63 -5.83
N TYR A 91 -3.28 2.51 -7.07
CA TYR A 91 -4.38 1.59 -7.42
C TYR A 91 -3.88 0.30 -8.07
N SER A 92 -2.74 0.37 -8.76
CA SER A 92 -2.09 -0.79 -9.37
C SER A 92 -1.33 -1.67 -8.37
N SER A 93 -1.12 -1.19 -7.15
CA SER A 93 -0.43 -1.89 -6.07
C SER A 93 -1.20 -3.09 -5.51
N GLY A 94 -2.53 -3.11 -5.68
CA GLY A 94 -3.40 -4.09 -5.03
C GLY A 94 -3.05 -5.59 -5.26
N PRO A 95 -2.63 -6.04 -6.46
CA PRO A 95 -2.36 -7.46 -6.69
C PRO A 95 -1.04 -7.99 -6.11
N ALA A 96 -0.19 -7.11 -5.58
CA ALA A 96 1.16 -7.45 -5.13
C ALA A 96 1.19 -8.01 -3.70
#